data_AF-A0A552R5T9-F1
#
_entry.id   AF-A0A552R5T9-F1
#
_cell.length_a   1.000
_cell.length_b   1.000
_cell.length_c   1.000
_cell.angle_alpha   90.00
_cell.angle_beta   90.00
_cell.angle_gamma   90.00
#
_symmetry.space_group_name_H-M   'P 1'
#
loop_
_entity.id
_entity.type
_entity.pdbx_description
1 polymer ?
#
loop_
_entity_poly.entity_id
_entity_poly.type
_entity_poly.pdbx_seq_one_letter_code
_entity_poly.pdbx_strand_id
1 'polypeptide(L)'
;MREAFPFLQFDPVAEAHERGPAAAVAAQWEMLRDKAAATPEFPEFAAVLEAAHAEPRLRSLFPFTSHWTVAFSSRTGSPYRCEVAIAPHYGGGPYLVLRYPNTGVHGQTATAAQAVALALAHLPDSVGPATAGFDFPHDRE
;
A
#
# COMPACT_ATOMS: atom_id res chain seq x y z
N MET A 1 8.88 2.64 -30.20
CA MET A 1 9.25 3.84 -29.39
C MET A 1 9.54 3.38 -27.96
N ARG A 2 10.75 2.84 -27.71
CA ARG A 2 11.16 2.23 -26.43
C ARG A 2 12.35 2.98 -25.80
N GLU A 3 12.63 4.22 -26.23
CA GLU A 3 13.94 4.85 -26.03
C GLU A 3 13.95 6.29 -25.48
N ALA A 4 12.83 6.87 -25.00
CA ALA A 4 12.83 8.31 -24.68
C ALA A 4 12.73 8.72 -23.19
N PHE A 5 12.32 7.87 -22.25
CA PHE A 5 12.07 8.33 -20.86
C PHE A 5 12.41 7.31 -19.77
N PRO A 6 13.67 7.22 -19.29
CA PRO A 6 14.06 6.28 -18.23
C PRO A 6 13.49 6.60 -16.84
N PHE A 7 12.89 7.78 -16.66
CA PHE A 7 12.21 8.22 -15.43
C PHE A 7 10.69 7.98 -15.44
N LEU A 8 10.13 7.65 -16.60
CA LEU A 8 8.75 7.18 -16.72
C LEU A 8 8.80 5.65 -16.63
N GLN A 9 8.99 5.15 -15.41
CA GLN A 9 8.62 3.76 -15.15
C GLN A 9 7.10 3.72 -15.26
N PHE A 10 6.58 3.30 -16.42
CA PHE A 10 5.19 2.91 -16.53
C PHE A 10 4.97 1.78 -15.53
N ASP A 11 4.30 2.13 -14.43
CA ASP A 11 4.00 1.22 -13.34
C ASP A 11 3.21 0.02 -13.92
N PRO A 12 3.69 -1.23 -13.75
CA PRO A 12 2.95 -2.45 -14.14
C PRO A 12 1.52 -2.48 -13.56
N VAL A 13 1.32 -1.71 -12.51
CA VAL A 13 0.08 -1.44 -11.80
C VAL A 13 -0.92 -0.68 -12.68
N ALA A 14 -0.47 0.28 -13.49
CA ALA A 14 -1.31 1.00 -14.46
C ALA A 14 -1.84 0.08 -15.58
N GLU A 15 -1.08 -0.96 -15.95
CA GLU A 15 -1.53 -1.97 -16.90
C GLU A 15 -2.42 -3.03 -16.22
N ALA A 16 -2.14 -3.38 -14.95
CA ALA A 16 -2.97 -4.29 -14.16
C ALA A 16 -4.33 -3.67 -13.79
N HIS A 17 -4.40 -2.34 -13.73
CA HIS A 17 -5.65 -1.58 -13.64
C HIS A 17 -6.63 -1.92 -14.77
N GLU A 18 -6.13 -2.16 -15.99
CA GLU A 18 -6.95 -2.55 -17.14
C GLU A 18 -7.48 -3.99 -17.03
N ARG A 19 -6.80 -4.84 -16.25
CA ARG A 19 -7.20 -6.24 -15.98
C ARG A 19 -8.15 -6.38 -14.78
N GLY A 20 -8.31 -5.30 -14.00
CA GLY A 20 -9.25 -5.19 -12.89
C GLY A 20 -8.59 -5.08 -11.51
N PRO A 21 -9.37 -4.73 -10.47
CA PRO A 21 -8.84 -4.33 -9.17
C PRO A 21 -8.00 -5.40 -8.47
N ALA A 22 -8.41 -6.67 -8.56
CA ALA A 22 -7.69 -7.78 -7.94
C ALA A 22 -6.32 -8.04 -8.58
N ALA A 23 -6.20 -7.87 -9.90
CA ALA A 23 -4.94 -8.01 -10.61
C ALA A 23 -3.98 -6.85 -10.28
N ALA A 24 -4.51 -5.62 -10.17
CA ALA A 24 -3.75 -4.46 -9.74
C ALA A 24 -3.20 -4.63 -8.31
N VAL A 25 -4.03 -5.13 -7.38
CA VAL A 25 -3.61 -5.43 -6.01
C VAL A 25 -2.49 -6.48 -5.99
N ALA A 26 -2.65 -7.60 -6.71
CA ALA A 26 -1.65 -8.66 -6.75
C ALA A 26 -0.31 -8.18 -7.32
N ALA A 27 -0.33 -7.48 -8.45
CA ALA A 27 0.89 -6.95 -9.09
C ALA A 27 1.60 -5.92 -8.19
N GLN A 28 0.83 -5.07 -7.51
CA GLN A 28 1.38 -4.09 -6.58
C GLN A 28 2.02 -4.75 -5.34
N TRP A 29 1.41 -5.82 -4.81
CA TRP A 29 2.02 -6.60 -3.72
C TRP A 29 3.35 -7.23 -4.14
N GLU A 30 3.41 -7.85 -5.33
CA GLU A 30 4.65 -8.43 -5.86
C GLU A 30 5.74 -7.36 -6.03
N MET A 31 5.41 -6.23 -6.65
CA MET A 31 6.35 -5.12 -6.83
C MET A 31 6.93 -4.60 -5.51
N LEU A 32 6.10 -4.45 -4.47
CA LEU A 32 6.56 -3.99 -3.16
C LEU A 32 7.45 -5.01 -2.46
N ARG A 33 7.17 -6.31 -2.62
CA ARG A 33 8.00 -7.39 -2.07
C ARG A 33 9.34 -7.46 -2.78
N ASP A 34 9.38 -7.30 -4.10
CA ASP A 34 10.63 -7.22 -4.86
C ASP A 34 11.46 -6.00 -4.44
N LYS A 35 10.82 -4.85 -4.24
CA LYS A 35 11.48 -3.65 -3.70
C LYS A 35 12.06 -3.88 -2.30
N ALA A 36 11.33 -4.58 -1.44
CA ALA A 36 11.80 -4.93 -0.10
C ALA A 36 13.00 -5.88 -0.15
N ALA A 37 12.97 -6.89 -1.02
CA ALA A 37 14.09 -7.79 -1.24
C ALA A 37 15.33 -7.06 -1.80
N ALA A 38 15.12 -6.03 -2.62
CA ALA A 38 16.17 -5.18 -3.16
C ALA A 38 16.71 -4.14 -2.16
N THR A 39 16.11 -4.00 -0.97
CA THR A 39 16.52 -3.05 0.09
C THR A 39 16.82 -3.79 1.40
N PRO A 40 17.84 -4.68 1.44
CA PRO A 40 18.18 -5.45 2.64
C PRO A 40 18.64 -4.59 3.82
N GLU A 41 19.06 -3.36 3.58
CA GLU A 41 19.43 -2.37 4.60
C GLU A 41 18.23 -1.80 5.37
N PHE A 42 16.99 -2.10 4.95
CA PHE A 42 15.78 -1.67 5.63
C PHE A 42 14.85 -2.87 5.96
N PRO A 43 15.27 -3.78 6.85
CA PRO A 43 14.51 -5.00 7.16
C PRO A 43 13.13 -4.72 7.78
N GLU A 44 12.94 -3.57 8.43
CA GLU A 44 11.65 -3.19 9.02
C GLU A 44 10.59 -2.96 7.95
N PHE A 45 10.97 -2.47 6.77
CA PHE A 45 10.07 -2.31 5.63
C PHE A 45 9.60 -3.67 5.09
N ALA A 46 10.53 -4.61 4.91
CA ALA A 46 10.21 -5.99 4.52
C ALA A 46 9.29 -6.66 5.56
N ALA A 47 9.58 -6.48 6.85
CA ALA A 47 8.78 -7.06 7.92
C ALA A 47 7.31 -6.58 7.92
N VAL A 48 7.07 -5.29 7.64
CA VAL A 48 5.69 -4.75 7.51
C VAL A 48 4.97 -5.35 6.31
N LEU A 49 5.64 -5.44 5.16
CA LEU A 49 5.04 -5.99 3.96
C LEU A 49 4.69 -7.47 4.13
N GLU A 50 5.58 -8.27 4.68
CA GLU A 50 5.32 -9.70 4.92
C GLU A 50 4.22 -9.91 5.95
N ALA A 51 4.24 -9.15 7.06
CA ALA A 51 3.19 -9.21 8.07
C ALA A 51 1.82 -8.78 7.52
N ALA A 52 1.77 -7.73 6.71
CA ALA A 52 0.53 -7.27 6.11
C ALA A 52 0.04 -8.20 4.99
N HIS A 53 0.95 -8.83 4.25
CA HIS A 53 0.59 -9.80 3.21
C HIS A 53 0.02 -11.11 3.79
N ALA A 54 0.45 -11.50 5.00
CA ALA A 54 -0.10 -12.66 5.70
C ALA A 54 -1.58 -12.47 6.09
N GLU A 55 -2.04 -11.23 6.27
CA GLU A 55 -3.39 -10.90 6.67
C GLU A 55 -4.33 -10.77 5.45
N PRO A 56 -5.33 -11.66 5.27
CA PRO A 56 -6.18 -11.66 4.08
C PRO A 56 -6.95 -10.35 3.85
N ARG A 57 -7.32 -9.65 4.93
CA ARG A 57 -8.02 -8.35 4.87
C ARG A 57 -7.13 -7.23 4.34
N LEU A 58 -5.84 -7.24 4.64
CA LEU A 58 -4.90 -6.24 4.10
C LEU A 58 -4.42 -6.65 2.72
N ARG A 59 -4.23 -7.95 2.48
CA ARG A 59 -3.85 -8.49 1.17
C ARG A 59 -4.88 -8.19 0.08
N SER A 60 -6.16 -8.03 0.43
CA SER A 60 -7.21 -7.62 -0.51
C SER A 60 -7.28 -6.11 -0.75
N LEU A 61 -6.54 -5.31 0.00
CA LEU A 61 -6.40 -3.88 -0.20
C LEU A 61 -5.24 -3.56 -1.12
N PHE A 62 -5.29 -2.37 -1.71
CA PHE A 62 -4.24 -1.86 -2.58
C PHE A 62 -3.11 -1.23 -1.73
N PRO A 63 -1.91 -1.85 -1.68
CA PRO A 63 -0.82 -1.31 -0.89
C PRO A 63 -0.04 -0.29 -1.73
N PHE A 64 0.21 0.90 -1.21
CA PHE A 64 1.07 1.88 -1.87
C PHE A 64 2.10 2.40 -0.89
N THR A 65 3.22 2.92 -1.38
CA THR A 65 4.31 3.40 -0.50
C THR A 65 4.66 4.85 -0.77
N SER A 66 4.90 5.61 0.30
CA SER A 66 5.43 6.98 0.24
C SER A 66 6.40 7.16 1.39
N HIS A 67 7.63 7.63 1.12
CA HIS A 67 8.68 7.78 2.13
C HIS A 67 8.83 6.54 3.03
N TRP A 68 8.83 5.33 2.43
CA TRP A 68 8.87 4.03 3.11
C TRP A 68 7.67 3.68 4.01
N THR A 69 6.69 4.57 4.13
CA THR A 69 5.41 4.30 4.77
C THR A 69 4.56 3.44 3.85
N VAL A 70 4.05 2.31 4.35
CA VAL A 70 3.15 1.41 3.64
C VAL A 70 1.72 1.80 3.96
N ALA A 71 0.96 2.26 2.98
CA ALA A 71 -0.42 2.66 3.12
C ALA A 71 -1.35 1.70 2.37
N PHE A 72 -2.53 1.48 2.93
CA PHE A 72 -3.54 0.56 2.39
C PHE A 72 -4.76 1.35 1.95
N SER A 73 -5.08 1.25 0.67
CA SER A 73 -6.24 1.90 0.07
C SER A 73 -7.32 0.87 -0.27
N SER A 74 -8.57 1.21 0.02
CA SER A 74 -9.75 0.46 -0.44
C SER A 74 -10.10 0.75 -1.91
N ARG A 75 -9.45 1.75 -2.51
CA ARG A 75 -9.57 2.06 -3.94
C ARG A 75 -8.22 1.88 -4.62
N THR A 76 -8.21 1.12 -5.72
CA THR A 76 -6.99 0.96 -6.51
C THR A 76 -6.65 2.22 -7.31
N GLY A 77 -7.63 3.09 -7.59
CA GLY A 77 -7.45 4.29 -8.42
C GLY A 77 -7.95 5.59 -7.79
N SER A 78 -7.70 6.70 -8.46
CA SER A 78 -8.09 8.04 -8.00
C SER A 78 -9.63 8.19 -7.90
N PRO A 79 -10.16 8.90 -6.88
CA PRO A 79 -9.43 9.37 -5.71
C PRO A 79 -9.13 8.20 -4.75
N TYR A 80 -7.86 8.03 -4.37
CA TYR A 80 -7.46 6.99 -3.42
C TYR A 80 -8.19 7.17 -2.09
N ARG A 81 -8.60 6.07 -1.45
CA ARG A 81 -9.17 6.08 -0.10
C ARG A 81 -8.26 5.28 0.80
N CYS A 82 -7.24 5.97 1.32
CA CYS A 82 -6.40 5.40 2.36
C CYS A 82 -7.26 5.12 3.59
N GLU A 83 -7.25 3.86 4.02
CA GLU A 83 -7.91 3.42 5.25
C GLU A 83 -6.93 3.51 6.42
N VAL A 84 -5.69 3.10 6.19
CA VAL A 84 -4.65 3.01 7.22
C VAL A 84 -3.25 3.00 6.60
N ALA A 85 -2.25 3.43 7.34
CA ALA A 85 -0.85 3.38 6.95
C ALA A 85 0.05 2.94 8.12
N ILE A 86 1.17 2.32 7.79
CA ILE A 86 2.18 1.84 8.72
C ILE A 86 3.53 2.40 8.27
N ALA A 87 4.14 3.22 9.11
CA ALA A 87 5.47 3.79 8.88
C ALA A 87 6.52 2.99 9.69
N PRO A 88 7.39 2.22 9.03
CA PRO A 88 8.55 1.63 9.67
C PRO A 88 9.57 2.71 10.01
N HIS A 89 10.28 2.54 11.12
CA HIS A 89 11.39 3.41 11.48
C HIS A 89 12.70 2.80 11.00
N TYR A 90 13.48 3.59 10.25
CA TYR A 90 14.79 3.15 9.80
C TYR A 90 15.72 2.95 11.00
N GLY A 91 16.39 1.80 11.09
CA GLY A 91 17.35 1.50 12.16
C GLY A 91 16.72 1.02 13.48
N GLY A 92 15.60 0.30 13.44
CA GLY A 92 15.09 -0.45 14.59
C GLY A 92 14.22 0.32 15.59
N GLY A 93 13.58 1.41 15.17
CA GLY A 93 12.62 2.15 15.99
C GLY A 93 11.20 1.56 15.95
N PRO A 94 10.26 2.08 16.76
CA PRO A 94 8.89 1.60 16.76
C PRO A 94 8.18 1.93 15.43
N TYR A 95 7.30 1.03 15.01
CA TYR A 95 6.41 1.23 13.87
C TYR A 95 5.30 2.22 14.25
N LEU A 96 5.03 3.20 13.38
CA LEU A 96 3.91 4.13 13.57
C LEU A 96 2.72 3.65 12.77
N VAL A 97 1.57 3.51 13.42
CA VAL A 97 0.30 3.28 12.72
C VAL A 97 -0.41 4.61 12.57
N LEU A 98 -0.77 4.95 11.34
CA LEU A 98 -1.31 6.24 10.92
C LEU A 98 -2.65 6.05 10.22
N ARG A 99 -3.53 7.04 10.33
CA ARG A 99 -4.80 7.09 9.63
C ARG A 99 -4.60 7.41 8.15
N TYR A 100 -3.68 8.30 7.86
CA TYR A 100 -3.29 8.72 6.52
C TYR A 100 -1.77 8.69 6.39
N PRO A 101 -1.22 8.58 5.16
CA PRO A 101 0.21 8.77 4.96
C PRO A 101 0.56 10.16 5.48
N ASN A 102 1.43 10.21 6.50
CA ASN A 102 1.92 11.41 7.17
C ASN A 102 1.01 12.07 8.23
N THR A 103 -0.22 11.61 8.50
CA THR A 103 -1.09 12.24 9.53
C THR A 103 -1.98 11.25 10.30
N GLY A 104 -2.44 11.68 11.48
CA GLY A 104 -3.43 10.94 12.28
C GLY A 104 -2.85 9.68 12.94
N VAL A 105 -1.89 9.85 13.84
CA VAL A 105 -1.26 8.72 14.55
C VAL A 105 -2.31 7.97 15.38
N HIS A 106 -2.49 6.69 15.07
CA HIS A 106 -3.29 5.75 15.87
C HIS A 106 -2.49 5.19 17.05
N GLY A 107 -1.18 4.97 16.85
CA GLY A 107 -0.30 4.50 17.91
C GLY A 107 1.07 4.10 17.38
N GLN A 108 1.91 3.63 18.30
CA GLN A 108 3.24 3.10 18.01
C GLN A 108 3.32 1.66 18.48
N THR A 109 4.02 0.81 17.76
CA THR A 109 4.21 -0.60 18.11
C THR A 109 5.66 -1.02 17.98
N ALA A 110 6.10 -2.00 18.78
CA ALA A 110 7.47 -2.46 18.75
C ALA A 110 7.74 -3.42 17.57
N THR A 111 6.70 -4.07 17.04
CA THR A 111 6.83 -5.05 15.95
C THR A 111 5.88 -4.75 14.79
N ALA A 112 6.25 -5.24 13.60
CA ALA A 112 5.43 -5.17 12.40
C ALA A 112 4.08 -5.89 12.57
N ALA A 113 4.07 -7.06 13.21
CA ALA A 113 2.85 -7.81 13.49
C ALA A 113 1.88 -7.03 14.40
N GLN A 114 2.41 -6.36 15.44
CA GLN A 114 1.60 -5.49 16.28
C GLN A 114 1.08 -4.28 15.50
N ALA A 115 1.88 -3.70 14.61
CA ALA A 115 1.47 -2.58 13.77
C ALA A 115 0.30 -2.99 12.86
N VAL A 116 0.39 -4.18 12.26
CA VAL A 116 -0.65 -4.77 11.42
C VAL A 116 -1.92 -5.05 12.22
N ALA A 117 -1.80 -5.62 13.41
CA ALA A 117 -2.96 -5.85 14.28
C ALA A 117 -3.65 -4.54 14.68
N LEU A 118 -2.88 -3.50 15.02
CA LEU A 118 -3.41 -2.18 15.33
C LEU A 118 -4.05 -1.53 14.09
N ALA A 119 -3.44 -1.68 12.92
CA ALA A 119 -4.00 -1.20 11.66
C ALA A 119 -5.35 -1.88 11.35
N LEU A 120 -5.44 -3.19 11.55
CA LEU A 120 -6.68 -3.95 11.40
C LEU A 120 -7.76 -3.54 12.39
N ALA A 121 -7.39 -3.24 13.65
CA ALA A 121 -8.33 -2.78 14.67
C ALA A 121 -8.94 -1.40 14.33
N HIS A 122 -8.22 -0.58 13.55
CA HIS A 122 -8.71 0.71 13.06
C HIS A 122 -9.35 0.64 11.68
N LEU A 123 -9.28 -0.51 11.00
CA LEU A 123 -9.93 -0.72 9.72
C LEU A 123 -11.45 -0.84 9.93
N PRO A 124 -12.29 -0.08 9.23
CA PRO A 124 -13.73 -0.27 9.31
C PRO A 124 -14.12 -1.68 8.86
N ASP A 125 -15.02 -2.35 9.58
CA ASP A 125 -15.52 -3.67 9.18
C ASP A 125 -16.33 -3.64 7.88
N SER A 126 -16.75 -2.45 7.44
CA SER A 126 -17.39 -2.21 6.14
C SER A 126 -16.40 -2.21 4.97
N VAL A 127 -15.09 -2.27 5.20
CA VAL A 127 -14.09 -2.29 4.14
C VAL A 127 -14.01 -3.70 3.54
N GLY A 128 -14.63 -3.86 2.37
CA GLY A 128 -14.49 -5.03 1.51
C GLY A 128 -13.20 -5.03 0.69
N PRO A 129 -13.04 -5.98 -0.25
CA PRO A 129 -11.90 -6.01 -1.17
C PRO A 129 -11.81 -4.71 -1.97
N ALA A 130 -10.59 -4.29 -2.32
CA ALA A 130 -10.39 -3.02 -3.00
C ALA A 130 -11.16 -2.95 -4.32
N THR A 131 -11.89 -1.85 -4.52
CA THR A 131 -12.66 -1.59 -5.73
C THR A 131 -11.89 -0.65 -6.66
N ALA A 132 -12.28 -0.60 -7.93
CA ALA A 132 -11.80 0.46 -8.82
C ALA A 132 -12.16 1.84 -8.24
N GLY A 133 -11.31 2.84 -8.50
CA GLY A 133 -11.67 4.25 -8.26
C GLY A 133 -12.88 4.64 -9.14
N PHE A 134 -13.54 5.75 -8.81
CA PHE A 134 -14.59 6.27 -9.68
C PHE A 134 -13.92 6.95 -10.88
N ASP A 135 -14.12 6.39 -12.07
CA ASP A 135 -13.91 7.13 -13.31
C ASP A 135 -14.98 8.23 -13.35
N PHE A 136 -14.56 9.49 -13.18
CA PHE A 136 -15.46 10.58 -13.54
C PHE A 136 -15.53 10.57 -15.06
N PRO A 137 -16.73 10.43 -15.69
CA PRO A 137 -16.82 10.62 -17.12
C PRO A 137 -16.27 12.01 -17.42
N HIS A 138 -15.24 12.06 -18.25
CA HIS A 138 -14.77 13.32 -18.84
C HIS A 138 -15.91 13.79 -19.75
N ASP A 139 -16.79 14.64 -19.22
CA ASP A 139 -17.80 15.32 -20.02
C ASP A 139 -17.05 16.07 -21.14
N ARG A 140 -17.33 15.66 -22.38
CA ARG A 140 -16.91 16.37 -23.58
C ARG A 140 -17.88 17.53 -23.78
N GLU A 141 -17.40 18.76 -23.65
CA GLU A 141 -17.99 19.93 -24.31
C GLU A 141 -17.38 20.11 -25.70
#